data_AF-A0A517TA82-F1
#
_entry.id   AF-A0A517TA82-F1
#
_cell.length_a   1.000
_cell.length_b   1.000
_cell.length_c   1.000
_cell.angle_alpha   90.00
_cell.angle_beta   90.00
_cell.angle_gamma   90.00
#
_symmetry.space_group_name_H-M   'P 1'
#
loop_
_entity.id
_entity.type
_entity.pdbx_description
1 polymer ?
#
loop_
_entity_poly.entity_id
_entity_poly.type
_entity_poly.pdbx_seq_one_letter_code
_entity_poly.pdbx_strand_id
1 'polypeptide(L)'
;MRSGIMLLFAGFVFITSNVIIGCTPKLEKPEKPNLDAVEAPPAAPKPNSDGVSVTKKKTREILDLQELAGKPEWEQVEMDVRGNDPLSVSQSAYFHAASQLGAIPIEQWINQQKAVEGKTPNYAELQDFMKQNASLTLPALKPWQHYAYNAEEGKIVVVENRDEREAALK
;
A
#
# COMPACT_ATOMS: atom_id res chain seq x y z
N MET A 1 45.70 -18.84 53.98
CA MET A 1 45.99 -20.18 54.54
C MET A 1 44.71 -21.02 54.47
N ARG A 2 44.82 -22.22 53.84
CA ARG A 2 43.92 -23.39 53.90
C ARG A 2 42.54 -23.26 53.22
N SER A 3 42.36 -23.90 52.04
CA SER A 3 41.81 -25.26 51.83
C SER A 3 40.30 -25.27 52.09
N GLY A 4 39.39 -25.56 51.15
CA GLY A 4 39.40 -26.50 50.03
C GLY A 4 38.24 -27.48 50.26
N ILE A 5 37.47 -27.84 49.23
CA ILE A 5 36.87 -29.18 49.02
C ILE A 5 35.92 -29.15 47.81
N MET A 6 36.33 -29.96 46.84
CA MET A 6 35.64 -30.43 45.65
C MET A 6 34.68 -31.54 46.07
N LEU A 7 33.42 -31.52 45.64
CA LEU A 7 32.56 -32.70 45.71
C LEU A 7 31.67 -32.78 44.46
N LEU A 8 32.08 -33.71 43.60
CA LEU A 8 31.30 -34.36 42.56
C LEU A 8 29.95 -34.82 43.12
N PHE A 9 28.85 -34.50 42.42
CA PHE A 9 27.65 -35.33 42.44
C PHE A 9 27.48 -36.01 41.09
N ALA A 10 27.61 -37.32 41.16
CA ALA A 10 27.34 -38.28 40.11
C ALA A 10 25.83 -38.47 39.94
N GLY A 11 25.45 -38.81 38.71
CA GLY A 11 24.36 -39.75 38.44
C GLY A 11 22.94 -39.19 38.44
N PHE A 12 22.44 -38.81 37.26
CA PHE A 12 21.05 -39.09 36.93
C PHE A 12 21.00 -40.04 35.73
N VAL A 13 20.63 -41.27 36.06
CA VAL A 13 20.49 -42.43 35.20
C VAL A 13 19.22 -42.26 34.36
N PHE A 14 19.37 -42.04 33.05
CA PHE A 14 18.26 -42.10 32.10
C PHE A 14 18.04 -43.57 31.69
N ILE A 15 17.15 -44.25 32.40
CA ILE A 15 16.67 -45.60 32.05
C ILE A 15 15.41 -45.49 31.19
N THR A 16 15.61 -45.84 29.91
CA THR A 16 14.80 -46.70 29.02
C THR A 16 13.28 -46.48 28.86
N SER A 17 12.94 -46.08 27.62
CA SER A 17 11.96 -46.68 26.68
C SER A 17 10.65 -47.31 27.17
N ASN A 18 9.54 -46.79 26.63
CA ASN A 18 8.44 -47.51 25.94
C ASN A 18 7.50 -46.44 25.32
N VAL A 19 7.59 -46.08 24.04
CA VAL A 19 6.89 -46.69 22.88
C VAL A 19 5.52 -47.27 23.25
N ILE A 20 4.43 -46.55 22.91
CA ILE A 20 3.22 -47.07 22.25
C ILE A 20 2.65 -45.98 21.30
N ILE A 21 2.89 -46.19 19.99
CA ILE A 21 1.94 -46.22 18.86
C ILE A 21 0.78 -45.19 18.86
N GLY A 22 0.80 -44.28 17.87
CA GLY A 22 -0.39 -43.55 17.45
C GLY A 22 -0.15 -42.52 16.34
N CYS A 23 -0.40 -42.93 15.09
CA CYS A 23 -0.49 -42.09 13.89
C CYS A 23 0.78 -41.38 13.39
N THR A 24 1.53 -42.11 12.56
CA THR A 24 2.30 -41.50 11.46
C THR A 24 1.34 -41.14 10.32
N PRO A 25 1.05 -39.86 10.04
CA PRO A 25 0.67 -39.49 8.69
C PRO A 25 1.92 -39.72 7.83
N LYS A 26 1.81 -40.73 6.97
CA LYS A 26 2.68 -40.99 5.84
C LYS A 26 2.99 -39.64 5.18
N LEU A 27 4.24 -39.20 5.26
CA LEU A 27 4.75 -38.09 4.47
C LEU A 27 4.74 -38.55 3.01
N GLU A 28 3.60 -38.38 2.36
CA GLU A 28 3.53 -38.36 0.92
C GLU A 28 4.36 -37.16 0.47
N LYS A 29 5.50 -37.50 -0.12
CA LYS A 29 6.30 -36.67 -1.02
C LYS A 29 5.37 -35.65 -1.71
N PRO A 30 5.60 -34.33 -1.60
CA PRO A 30 4.78 -33.35 -2.28
C PRO A 30 4.89 -33.63 -3.77
N GLU A 31 3.84 -34.25 -4.30
CA GLU A 31 3.56 -34.30 -5.71
C GLU A 31 3.51 -32.84 -6.16
N LYS A 32 4.36 -32.52 -7.13
CA LYS A 32 4.42 -31.18 -7.72
C LYS A 32 2.98 -30.79 -8.05
N PRO A 33 2.47 -29.65 -7.56
CA PRO A 33 1.18 -29.16 -8.02
C PRO A 33 1.29 -29.04 -9.53
N ASN A 34 0.50 -29.86 -10.22
CA ASN A 34 0.39 -29.85 -11.65
C ASN A 34 -0.17 -28.47 -12.02
N LEU A 35 0.72 -27.58 -12.46
CA LEU A 35 0.44 -26.24 -12.97
C LEU A 35 -0.05 -26.32 -14.41
N ASP A 36 -1.01 -27.22 -14.67
CA ASP A 36 -1.68 -27.28 -15.96
C ASP A 36 -3.17 -27.00 -15.76
N ALA A 37 -3.56 -25.88 -16.39
CA ALA A 37 -4.92 -25.46 -16.72
C ALA A 37 -5.82 -24.93 -15.59
N VAL A 38 -5.41 -23.81 -14.98
CA VAL A 38 -6.38 -22.70 -14.91
C VAL A 38 -6.31 -22.03 -16.28
N GLU A 39 -7.29 -22.36 -17.12
CA GLU A 39 -7.52 -21.68 -18.39
C GLU A 39 -7.57 -20.18 -18.10
N ALA A 40 -6.56 -19.46 -18.58
CA ALA A 40 -6.55 -18.01 -18.54
C ALA A 40 -7.86 -17.54 -19.20
N PRO A 41 -8.66 -16.68 -18.56
CA PRO A 41 -9.86 -16.17 -19.22
C PRO A 41 -9.46 -15.59 -20.58
N PRO A 42 -10.19 -15.91 -21.66
CA PRO A 42 -9.80 -15.58 -23.02
C PRO A 42 -9.47 -14.08 -23.07
N ALA A 43 -8.26 -13.79 -23.55
CA ALA A 43 -7.76 -12.44 -23.72
C ALA A 43 -8.83 -11.61 -24.42
N ALA A 44 -9.45 -10.70 -23.66
CA ALA A 44 -10.44 -9.78 -24.18
C ALA A 44 -9.84 -9.06 -25.41
N PRO A 45 -10.63 -8.85 -26.47
CA PRO A 45 -10.16 -8.15 -27.65
C PRO A 45 -9.57 -6.80 -27.24
N LYS A 46 -8.36 -6.52 -27.72
CA LYS A 46 -7.63 -5.28 -27.48
C LYS A 46 -8.57 -4.11 -27.80
N PRO A 47 -8.95 -3.26 -26.83
CA PRO A 47 -9.70 -2.05 -27.15
C PRO A 47 -8.83 -1.19 -28.06
N ASN A 48 -9.40 -0.78 -29.19
CA ASN A 48 -8.77 0.15 -30.13
C ASN A 48 -8.25 1.36 -29.35
N SER A 49 -6.96 1.64 -29.52
CA SER A 49 -6.22 2.65 -28.76
C SER A 49 -6.48 4.07 -29.27
N ASP A 50 -7.74 4.44 -29.41
CA ASP A 50 -8.18 5.82 -29.67
C ASP A 50 -8.87 6.42 -28.42
N GLY A 51 -8.75 5.74 -27.27
CA GLY A 51 -9.25 6.18 -25.97
C GLY A 51 -8.10 6.57 -25.03
N VAL A 52 -8.21 7.76 -24.43
CA VAL A 52 -7.26 8.40 -23.51
C VAL A 52 -6.57 7.39 -22.57
N SER A 53 -5.31 7.09 -22.85
CA SER A 53 -4.52 6.15 -22.05
C SER A 53 -4.07 6.82 -20.74
N VAL A 54 -4.85 6.69 -19.67
CA VAL A 54 -4.52 7.20 -18.32
C VAL A 54 -3.50 6.29 -17.61
N THR A 55 -3.32 5.05 -18.05
CA THR A 55 -2.54 3.99 -17.38
C THR A 55 -1.03 4.26 -17.24
N LYS A 56 -0.47 5.27 -17.91
CA LYS A 56 0.95 5.67 -17.76
C LYS A 56 1.13 7.11 -17.28
N LYS A 57 0.05 7.83 -17.02
CA LYS A 57 0.15 9.21 -16.56
C LYS A 57 0.62 9.20 -15.11
N LYS A 58 1.63 9.99 -14.83
CA LYS A 58 2.12 10.23 -13.48
C LYS A 58 1.95 11.70 -13.15
N THR A 59 1.59 11.98 -11.91
CA THR A 59 1.38 13.32 -11.38
C THR A 59 2.41 13.60 -10.30
N ARG A 60 2.83 14.86 -10.20
CA ARG A 60 3.69 15.36 -9.10
C ARG A 60 3.00 16.46 -8.29
N GLU A 61 1.81 16.85 -8.73
CA GLU A 61 1.00 17.86 -8.11
C GLU A 61 0.33 17.28 -6.87
N ILE A 62 0.56 17.95 -5.75
CA ILE A 62 -0.08 17.69 -4.47
C ILE A 62 -0.60 19.06 -4.04
N LEU A 63 -1.90 19.17 -3.77
CA LEU A 63 -2.56 20.38 -3.33
C LEU A 63 -2.44 20.53 -1.81
N ASP A 64 -2.63 21.73 -1.28
CA ASP A 64 -2.75 21.93 0.18
C ASP A 64 -4.21 21.75 0.61
N LEU A 65 -4.49 20.81 1.51
CA LEU A 65 -5.84 20.60 2.00
C LEU A 65 -6.38 21.84 2.75
N GLN A 66 -5.52 22.61 3.41
CA GLN A 66 -5.94 23.82 4.13
C GLN A 66 -6.44 24.91 3.18
N GLU A 67 -5.83 25.03 1.99
CA GLU A 67 -6.25 25.98 0.96
C GLU A 67 -7.59 25.55 0.32
N LEU A 68 -7.83 24.24 0.23
CA LEU A 68 -9.04 23.67 -0.35
C LEU A 68 -10.23 23.65 0.63
N ALA A 69 -10.00 23.61 1.94
CA ALA A 69 -11.06 23.55 2.94
C ALA A 69 -12.03 24.76 2.92
N GLY A 70 -11.63 25.89 2.33
CA GLY A 70 -12.46 27.09 2.17
C GLY A 70 -13.32 27.10 0.90
N LYS A 71 -13.22 26.07 0.07
CA LYS A 71 -13.78 26.04 -1.28
C LYS A 71 -14.84 24.94 -1.41
N PRO A 72 -16.12 25.30 -1.66
CA PRO A 72 -17.21 24.31 -1.70
C PRO A 72 -17.12 23.35 -2.90
N GLU A 73 -16.29 23.65 -3.91
CA GLU A 73 -16.09 22.80 -5.07
C GLU A 73 -15.19 21.57 -4.80
N TRP A 74 -14.41 21.61 -3.70
CA TRP A 74 -13.50 20.53 -3.32
C TRP A 74 -14.07 19.71 -2.17
N GLU A 75 -14.10 18.40 -2.35
CA GLU A 75 -14.55 17.45 -1.34
C GLU A 75 -13.44 16.42 -1.09
N GLN A 76 -13.13 16.17 0.19
CA GLN A 76 -12.26 15.06 0.53
C GLN A 76 -13.05 13.76 0.35
N VAL A 77 -12.57 12.89 -0.54
CA VAL A 77 -13.29 11.65 -0.89
C VAL A 77 -12.42 10.45 -0.55
N GLU A 78 -13.02 9.52 0.17
CA GLU A 78 -12.45 8.20 0.34
C GLU A 78 -12.64 7.41 -0.96
N MET A 79 -11.54 6.96 -1.56
CA MET A 79 -11.54 6.21 -2.81
C MET A 79 -12.14 4.82 -2.58
N ASP A 80 -13.45 4.69 -2.77
CA ASP A 80 -14.16 3.43 -2.62
C ASP A 80 -14.10 2.57 -3.90
N VAL A 81 -14.12 1.25 -3.73
CA VAL A 81 -14.18 0.28 -4.83
C VAL A 81 -15.63 0.16 -5.28
N ARG A 82 -16.06 1.09 -6.14
CA ARG A 82 -17.43 1.15 -6.66
C ARG A 82 -17.50 0.78 -8.13
N GLY A 83 -18.50 -0.01 -8.49
CA GLY A 83 -18.85 -0.34 -9.86
C GLY A 83 -20.12 -1.19 -9.89
N ASN A 84 -20.97 -0.97 -10.89
CA ASN A 84 -22.12 -1.84 -11.15
C ASN A 84 -21.72 -3.09 -11.96
N ASP A 85 -20.54 -3.05 -12.58
CA ASP A 85 -19.97 -4.11 -13.40
C ASP A 85 -18.57 -4.51 -12.90
N PRO A 86 -18.14 -5.77 -13.10
CA PRO A 86 -16.85 -6.28 -12.61
C PRO A 86 -15.64 -5.51 -13.15
N LEU A 87 -15.73 -4.94 -14.35
CA LEU A 87 -14.65 -4.18 -14.94
C LEU A 87 -14.46 -2.84 -14.21
N SER A 88 -15.54 -2.13 -13.93
CA SER A 88 -15.52 -0.90 -13.12
C SER A 88 -15.03 -1.13 -11.69
N VAL A 89 -15.40 -2.25 -11.07
CA VAL A 89 -14.89 -2.67 -9.75
C VAL A 89 -13.38 -2.90 -9.80
N SER A 90 -12.88 -3.66 -10.78
CA SER A 90 -11.44 -3.90 -10.91
C SER A 90 -10.64 -2.62 -11.21
N GLN A 91 -11.19 -1.72 -12.01
CA GLN A 91 -10.57 -0.45 -12.32
C GLN A 91 -10.52 0.48 -11.09
N SER A 92 -11.61 0.61 -10.34
CA SER A 92 -11.61 1.42 -9.10
C SER A 92 -10.65 0.86 -8.06
N ALA A 93 -10.62 -0.46 -7.88
CA ALA A 93 -9.65 -1.13 -7.01
C ALA A 93 -8.20 -0.85 -7.43
N TYR A 94 -7.90 -0.85 -8.74
CA TYR A 94 -6.57 -0.52 -9.25
C TYR A 94 -6.16 0.91 -8.87
N PHE A 95 -7.02 1.90 -9.10
CA PHE A 95 -6.71 3.29 -8.76
C PHE A 95 -6.53 3.48 -7.24
N HIS A 96 -7.38 2.85 -6.43
CA HIS A 96 -7.27 2.88 -4.97
C HIS A 96 -5.94 2.27 -4.48
N ALA A 97 -5.59 1.08 -4.96
CA ALA A 97 -4.33 0.45 -4.59
C ALA A 97 -3.12 1.27 -5.07
N ALA A 98 -3.17 1.78 -6.30
CA ALA A 98 -2.09 2.59 -6.86
C ALA A 98 -1.89 3.88 -6.06
N SER A 99 -2.96 4.58 -5.69
CA SER A 99 -2.88 5.84 -4.94
C SER A 99 -2.24 5.64 -3.58
N GLN A 100 -2.67 4.62 -2.84
CA GLN A 100 -2.10 4.27 -1.54
C GLN A 100 -0.61 3.91 -1.68
N LEU A 101 -0.26 3.03 -2.61
CA LEU A 101 1.13 2.61 -2.81
C LEU A 101 2.04 3.76 -3.26
N GLY A 102 1.51 4.68 -4.05
CA GLY A 102 2.23 5.88 -4.51
C GLY A 102 2.52 6.88 -3.39
N ALA A 103 1.62 7.00 -2.42
CA ALA A 103 1.75 7.92 -1.29
C ALA A 103 2.76 7.46 -0.22
N ILE A 104 2.96 6.14 -0.05
CA ILE A 104 3.87 5.55 0.94
C ILE A 104 5.24 6.24 1.05
N PRO A 105 6.03 6.45 -0.03
CA PRO A 105 7.35 7.06 0.10
C PRO A 105 7.31 8.47 0.68
N ILE A 106 6.27 9.24 0.37
CA ILE A 106 6.06 10.58 0.90
C ILE A 106 5.67 10.51 2.38
N GLU A 107 4.73 9.63 2.73
CA GLU A 107 4.32 9.40 4.13
C GLU A 107 5.47 8.88 4.99
N GLN A 108 6.33 8.03 4.44
CA GLN A 108 7.54 7.56 5.12
C GLN A 108 8.51 8.71 5.42
N TRP A 109 8.71 9.63 4.48
CA TRP A 109 9.51 10.83 4.71
C TRP A 109 8.88 11.75 5.76
N ILE A 110 7.56 11.97 5.70
CA ILE A 110 6.82 12.75 6.70
C ILE A 110 6.99 12.16 8.10
N ASN A 111 6.83 10.85 8.23
CA ASN A 111 6.99 10.15 9.51
C ASN A 111 8.43 10.24 10.05
N GLN A 112 9.44 10.19 9.17
CA GLN A 112 10.83 10.39 9.56
C GLN A 112 11.07 11.83 10.04
N GLN A 113 10.59 12.83 9.31
CA GLN A 113 10.70 14.24 9.72
C GLN A 113 9.99 14.51 11.04
N LYS A 114 8.80 13.93 11.23
CA LYS A 114 8.07 14.00 12.51
C LYS A 114 8.84 13.37 13.66
N ALA A 115 9.55 12.27 13.41
CA ALA A 115 10.38 11.62 14.43
C ALA A 115 11.65 12.42 14.78
N VAL A 116 12.22 13.16 13.80
CA VAL A 116 13.44 13.96 13.98
C VAL A 116 13.15 15.33 14.59
N GLU A 117 12.16 16.05 14.06
CA GLU A 117 11.84 17.43 14.43
C GLU A 117 10.72 17.53 15.47
N GLY A 118 10.00 16.43 15.72
CA GLY A 118 8.86 16.39 16.64
C GLY A 118 7.57 17.04 16.11
N LYS A 119 7.58 17.55 14.87
CA LYS A 119 6.44 18.21 14.21
C LYS A 119 6.19 17.61 12.82
N THR A 120 4.92 17.61 12.38
CA THR A 120 4.61 17.30 10.99
C THR A 120 5.16 18.41 10.08
N PRO A 121 5.75 18.05 8.92
CA PRO A 121 6.26 19.03 7.98
C PRO A 121 5.12 19.86 7.40
N ASN A 122 5.40 21.09 7.01
CA ASN A 122 4.41 21.93 6.34
C ASN A 122 4.33 21.60 4.84
N TYR A 123 3.27 22.06 4.17
CA TYR A 123 3.09 21.90 2.72
C TYR A 123 4.28 22.44 1.90
N ALA A 124 4.85 23.58 2.31
CA ALA A 124 6.04 24.14 1.66
C ALA A 124 7.26 23.20 1.76
N GLU A 125 7.48 22.59 2.93
CA GLU A 125 8.58 21.64 3.15
C GLU A 125 8.38 20.37 2.33
N LEU A 126 7.13 19.90 2.23
CA LEU A 126 6.77 18.78 1.34
C LEU A 126 7.03 19.11 -0.13
N GLN A 127 6.65 20.30 -0.59
CA GLN A 127 6.91 20.73 -1.96
C GLN A 127 8.42 20.76 -2.25
N ASP A 128 9.22 21.26 -1.31
CA ASP A 128 10.67 21.30 -1.48
C ASP A 128 11.28 19.91 -1.49
N PHE A 129 10.79 18.99 -0.65
CA PHE A 129 11.13 17.57 -0.73
C PHE A 129 10.77 16.96 -2.10
N MET A 130 9.57 17.24 -2.63
CA MET A 130 9.13 16.77 -3.94
C MET A 130 9.93 17.37 -5.11
N LYS A 131 10.45 18.61 -4.96
CA LYS A 131 11.35 19.24 -5.94
C LYS A 131 12.73 18.61 -5.91
N GLN A 132 13.29 18.37 -4.71
CA GLN A 132 14.59 17.71 -4.52
C GLN A 132 14.58 16.27 -5.02
N ASN A 133 13.44 15.58 -4.84
CA ASN A 133 13.26 14.19 -5.25
C ASN A 133 12.44 14.11 -6.54
N ALA A 134 13.02 14.59 -7.65
CA ALA A 134 12.33 14.64 -8.93
C ALA A 134 11.88 13.28 -9.50
N SER A 135 12.43 12.17 -8.97
CA SER A 135 12.02 10.80 -9.29
C SER A 135 10.71 10.38 -8.63
N LEU A 136 10.30 11.04 -7.53
CA LEU A 136 9.05 10.75 -6.85
C LEU A 136 7.89 11.25 -7.69
N THR A 137 7.05 10.29 -8.07
CA THR A 137 5.92 10.50 -8.97
C THR A 137 4.75 9.67 -8.46
N LEU A 138 3.60 10.32 -8.30
CA LEU A 138 2.36 9.68 -7.91
C LEU A 138 1.66 9.12 -9.16
N PRO A 139 0.98 7.97 -9.05
CA PRO A 139 0.17 7.48 -10.15
C PRO A 139 -0.99 8.45 -10.41
N ALA A 140 -1.32 8.69 -11.68
CA ALA A 140 -2.48 9.51 -12.00
C ALA A 140 -3.76 8.89 -11.44
N LEU A 141 -4.57 9.73 -10.82
CA LEU A 141 -5.92 9.38 -10.35
C LEU A 141 -6.93 9.52 -11.50
N LYS A 142 -8.21 9.36 -11.17
CA LYS A 142 -9.30 9.74 -12.07
C LYS A 142 -9.17 11.22 -12.45
N PRO A 143 -9.67 11.66 -13.62
CA PRO A 143 -9.40 13.01 -14.12
C PRO A 143 -9.94 14.15 -13.25
N TRP A 144 -10.90 13.89 -12.36
CA TRP A 144 -11.47 14.84 -11.40
C TRP A 144 -10.91 14.69 -9.97
N GLN A 145 -9.95 13.79 -9.78
CA GLN A 145 -9.35 13.46 -8.49
C GLN A 145 -7.92 13.98 -8.42
N HIS A 146 -7.57 14.57 -7.28
CA HIS A 146 -6.25 15.14 -7.03
C HIS A 146 -5.72 14.68 -5.67
N TYR A 147 -4.39 14.65 -5.53
CA TYR A 147 -3.77 14.43 -4.24
C TYR A 147 -3.73 15.73 -3.46
N ALA A 148 -4.03 15.70 -2.17
CA ALA A 148 -3.89 16.82 -1.26
C ALA A 148 -3.11 16.40 -0.01
N TYR A 149 -2.34 17.34 0.55
CA TYR A 149 -1.59 17.13 1.77
C TYR A 149 -2.39 17.59 2.97
N ASN A 150 -2.59 16.70 3.96
CA ASN A 150 -3.13 17.05 5.26
C ASN A 150 -1.97 17.28 6.25
N ALA A 151 -1.70 18.54 6.59
CA ALA A 151 -0.65 18.91 7.54
C ALA A 151 -0.96 18.50 9.00
N GLU A 152 -2.24 18.38 9.36
CA GLU A 152 -2.66 17.98 10.72
C GLU A 152 -2.35 16.51 10.99
N GLU A 153 -2.69 15.64 10.03
CA GLU A 153 -2.46 14.20 10.14
C GLU A 153 -1.09 13.76 9.61
N GLY A 154 -0.46 14.57 8.76
CA GLY A 154 0.79 14.24 8.09
C GLY A 154 0.62 13.15 7.03
N LYS A 155 -0.48 13.19 6.27
CA LYS A 155 -0.84 12.16 5.28
C LYS A 155 -1.21 12.78 3.94
N ILE A 156 -1.10 11.97 2.89
CA ILE A 156 -1.60 12.34 1.56
C ILE A 156 -3.02 11.78 1.44
N VAL A 157 -3.97 12.67 1.18
CA VAL A 157 -5.37 12.35 0.99
C VAL A 157 -5.78 12.62 -0.45
N VAL A 158 -6.92 12.08 -0.88
CA VAL A 158 -7.47 12.34 -2.21
C VAL A 158 -8.66 13.27 -2.08
N VAL A 159 -8.69 14.27 -2.93
CA VAL A 159 -9.78 15.24 -3.05
C VAL A 159 -10.40 15.15 -4.43
N GLU A 160 -11.70 15.37 -4.50
CA GLU A 160 -12.46 15.46 -5.74
C GLU A 160 -12.89 16.90 -5.99
N ASN A 161 -12.79 17.33 -7.24
CA ASN A 161 -13.43 18.56 -7.70
C ASN A 161 -14.79 18.22 -8.33
N ARG A 162 -15.87 18.80 -7.78
CA ARG A 162 -17.24 18.53 -8.24
C ARG A 162 -17.46 18.98 -9.69
N ASP A 163 -16.96 20.15 -10.07
CA ASP A 163 -17.16 20.71 -11.40
C ASP A 163 -16.47 19.86 -12.46
N GLU A 164 -15.25 19.38 -12.19
CA GLU A 164 -14.51 18.47 -13.07
C GLU A 164 -15.19 17.11 -13.18
N ARG A 165 -15.73 16.59 -12.07
CA ARG A 165 -16.46 15.33 -12.06
C ARG A 165 -17.72 15.41 -12.92
N GLU A 166 -18.48 16.49 -12.79
CA GLU A 166 -19.69 16.73 -13.60
C GLU A 166 -19.35 16.95 -15.07
N ALA A 167 -18.24 17.65 -15.39
CA ALA A 167 -17.79 17.84 -16.75
C ALA A 167 -17.35 16.52 -17.41
N ALA A 168 -16.69 15.63 -16.67
CA ALA A 168 -16.24 14.33 -17.17
C ALA A 168 -17.37 13.31 -17.37
N LEU A 169 -18.54 13.55 -16.76
CA LEU A 169 -19.74 12.71 -16.86
C LEU A 169 -20.73 13.17 -17.95
N LYS A 170 -20.51 14.34 -18.56
CA LYS A 170 -21.29 14.87 -19.69
C LYS A 170 -20.72 14.36 -21.01
#